data_AF-A0A9N9X799-F1
#
_entry.id   AF-A0A9N9X799-F1
#
_cell.length_a   1.000
_cell.length_b   1.000
_cell.length_c   1.000
_cell.angle_alpha   90.00
_cell.angle_beta   90.00
_cell.angle_gamma   90.00
#
_symmetry.space_group_name_H-M   'P 1'
#
loop_
_entity.id
_entity.type
_entity.pdbx_description
1 polymer ?
#
loop_
_entity_poly.entity_id
_entity_poly.type
_entity_poly.pdbx_seq_one_letter_code
_entity_poly.pdbx_strand_id
1 'polypeptide(L)' 'MFENDTREDMIKTFKLFDENGKGFITVDDLKKVIMELDEDLTDEEILEMIDEADRDSDGEVNLDDFLRMLQ' A
#
# COMPACT_ATOMS: atom_id res chain seq x y z
N MET A 1 13.14 17.54 12.19
CA MET A 1 11.70 17.68 11.88
C MET A 1 11.44 16.90 10.60
N PHE A 2 11.43 15.56 10.65
CA PHE A 2 11.11 14.70 9.49
C PHE A 2 10.36 13.42 9.87
N GLU A 3 10.07 13.19 11.16
CA GLU A 3 9.41 11.97 11.64
C GLU A 3 7.88 12.09 11.76
N ASN A 4 7.34 13.31 11.67
CA ASN A 4 5.89 13.53 11.76
C ASN A 4 5.22 13.65 10.38
N ASP A 5 5.93 14.17 9.36
CA ASP A 5 5.41 14.23 7.99
C ASP A 5 5.24 12.81 7.40
N THR A 6 6.14 11.89 7.74
CA THR A 6 6.11 10.50 7.25
C THR A 6 4.81 9.81 7.61
N ARG A 7 4.37 9.83 8.87
CA ARG A 7 3.13 9.14 9.27
C ARG A 7 1.87 9.75 8.64
N GLU A 8 1.75 11.07 8.61
CA GLU A 8 0.57 11.70 8.00
C GLU A 8 0.55 11.49 6.49
N ASP A 9 1.69 11.58 5.82
CA ASP A 9 1.80 11.32 4.40
C ASP A 9 1.62 9.84 4.07
N MET A 10 2.08 8.92 4.92
CA MET A 10 1.78 7.49 4.83
C MET A 10 0.28 7.23 4.92
N ILE A 11 -0.43 7.88 5.86
CA ILE A 11 -1.89 7.72 6.00
C ILE A 11 -2.61 8.31 4.78
N LYS A 12 -2.15 9.43 4.23
CA LYS A 12 -2.72 10.01 3.01
C LYS A 12 -2.51 9.09 1.81
N THR A 13 -1.31 8.55 1.66
CA THR A 13 -0.96 7.61 0.61
C THR A 13 -1.74 6.31 0.76
N PHE A 14 -1.86 5.75 1.97
CA PHE A 14 -2.70 4.58 2.25
C PHE A 14 -4.16 4.82 1.86
N LYS A 15 -4.71 6.00 2.17
CA LYS A 15 -6.05 6.40 1.74
C LYS A 15 -6.19 6.66 0.25
N LEU A 16 -5.09 6.95 -0.44
CA LEU A 16 -5.06 7.05 -1.89
C LEU A 16 -5.20 5.67 -2.53
N PHE A 17 -4.55 4.66 -1.93
CA PHE A 17 -4.67 3.26 -2.32
C PHE A 17 -6.04 2.66 -1.95
N ASP A 18 -6.54 2.90 -0.73
CA ASP A 18 -7.83 2.40 -0.26
C ASP A 18 -9.02 3.26 -0.74
N GLU A 19 -9.34 3.17 -2.04
CA GLU A 19 -10.43 3.93 -2.70
C GLU A 19 -11.79 3.76 -2.00
N ASN A 20 -12.02 2.62 -1.35
CA ASN A 20 -13.30 2.27 -0.74
C ASN A 20 -13.34 2.47 0.79
N GLY A 21 -12.23 2.88 1.41
CA GLY A 21 -12.15 3.05 2.86
C GLY A 21 -12.35 1.73 3.64
N LYS A 22 -11.90 0.60 3.06
CA LYS A 22 -11.98 -0.73 3.66
C LYS A 22 -11.11 -0.86 4.91
N GLY A 23 -10.04 -0.06 4.99
CA GLY A 23 -9.02 -0.12 6.04
C GLY A 23 -7.87 -1.07 5.72
N PHE A 24 -7.82 -1.61 4.50
CA PHE A 24 -6.77 -2.50 3.97
C PHE A 24 -6.64 -2.30 2.46
N ILE A 25 -5.45 -2.55 1.92
CA ILE A 25 -5.12 -2.46 0.50
C ILE A 25 -5.05 -3.87 -0.06
N THR A 26 -5.87 -4.13 -1.08
CA THR A 26 -5.80 -5.38 -1.84
C THR A 26 -4.90 -5.23 -3.07
N VAL A 27 -4.50 -6.34 -3.68
CA VAL A 27 -3.76 -6.36 -4.96
C VAL A 27 -4.47 -5.51 -6.03
N ASP A 28 -5.80 -5.58 -6.08
CA ASP A 28 -6.60 -4.80 -7.04
C ASP A 28 -6.54 -3.29 -6.78
N ASP A 29 -6.51 -2.89 -5.51
CA ASP A 29 -6.40 -1.48 -5.13
C ASP A 29 -5.00 -0.93 -5.48
N LEU A 30 -3.95 -1.73 -5.25
CA LEU A 30 -2.58 -1.36 -5.61
C LEU A 30 -2.40 -1.27 -7.13
N LYS A 31 -2.95 -2.22 -7.89
CA LYS A 31 -2.98 -2.19 -9.38
C LYS A 31 -3.60 -0.92 -9.92
N LYS A 32 -4.75 -0.51 -9.38
CA LYS A 32 -5.43 0.71 -9.83
C LYS A 32 -4.56 1.94 -9.67
N VAL A 33 -3.93 2.11 -8.50
CA VAL A 33 -3.10 3.30 -8.25
C VAL A 33 -1.84 3.28 -9.11
N ILE A 34 -1.22 2.13 -9.32
CA ILE A 34 -0.07 2.01 -10.22
C ILE A 34 -0.46 2.42 -11.66
N MET A 35 -1.63 1.98 -12.13
CA MET A 35 -2.18 2.42 -13.42
C MET A 35 -2.48 3.93 -13.46
N GLU A 36 -2.90 4.54 -12.34
CA GLU A 36 -3.10 5.98 -12.23
C GLU A 36 -1.80 6.79 -12.18
N LEU A 37 -0.72 6.19 -11.64
CA LEU A 37 0.62 6.78 -11.59
C LEU A 37 1.38 6.65 -12.92
N ASP A 38 0.80 5.99 -13.92
CA ASP A 38 1.42 5.70 -15.23
C ASP A 38 2.75 4.93 -15.08
N GLU A 39 2.85 4.09 -14.03
CA GLU A 39 3.97 3.17 -13.84
C GLU A 39 3.62 1.80 -14.44
N ASP A 40 4.52 1.28 -15.29
CA ASP A 40 4.43 -0.08 -15.85
C ASP A 40 5.03 -1.08 -14.85
N LEU A 41 4.25 -1.45 -13.83
CA LEU A 41 4.56 -2.60 -12.98
C LEU A 41 3.75 -3.80 -13.42
N THR A 42 4.40 -4.96 -13.44
CA THR A 42 3.77 -6.24 -13.79
C THR A 42 2.96 -6.79 -12.61
N ASP A 43 1.98 -7.63 -12.91
CA ASP A 43 1.19 -8.33 -11.89
C ASP A 43 2.09 -9.09 -10.88
N GLU A 44 3.23 -9.60 -11.33
CA GLU A 44 4.22 -10.30 -10.50
C GLU A 44 4.92 -9.34 -9.52
N GLU A 45 5.36 -8.17 -9.99
CA GLU A 45 5.97 -7.15 -9.12
C GLU A 45 4.99 -6.63 -8.07
N ILE A 46 3.72 -6.46 -8.45
CA ILE A 46 2.67 -6.02 -7.52
C ILE A 46 2.40 -7.10 -6.46
N LEU A 47 2.39 -8.37 -6.86
CA LEU A 47 2.26 -9.49 -5.94
C LEU A 47 3.44 -9.57 -4.99
N GLU A 48 4.67 -9.37 -5.47
CA GLU A 48 5.86 -9.33 -4.62
C GLU A 48 5.81 -8.17 -3.61
N MET A 49 5.35 -6.99 -4.03
CA MET A 49 5.17 -5.85 -3.11
C MET A 49 4.13 -6.13 -2.02
N ILE A 50 3.03 -6.82 -2.37
CA ILE A 50 2.01 -7.22 -1.41
C ILE A 50 2.58 -8.29 -0.48
N ASP A 51 3.23 -9.33 -0.99
CA ASP A 51 3.81 -10.43 -0.19
C ASP A 51 4.90 -9.93 0.77
N GLU A 52 5.68 -8.92 0.37
CA GLU A 52 6.67 -8.31 1.25
C GLU A 52 6.04 -7.44 2.35
N ALA A 53 4.91 -6.81 2.07
CA ALA A 53 4.17 -5.98 3.03
C ALA A 53 3.25 -6.82 3.95
N ASP A 54 2.65 -7.89 3.44
CA ASP A 54 1.68 -8.76 4.10
C ASP A 54 2.35 -9.74 5.07
N ARG A 55 2.47 -9.31 6.34
CA ARG A 55 3.16 -10.04 7.40
C ARG A 55 2.33 -11.13 8.05
N ASP A 56 1.02 -10.99 8.06
CA ASP A 56 0.10 -12.01 8.57
C ASP A 56 -0.38 -12.97 7.49
N SER A 57 0.03 -12.75 6.25
CA SER A 57 -0.24 -13.59 5.07
C SER A 57 -1.74 -13.78 4.85
N ASP A 58 -2.51 -12.71 5.07
CA ASP A 58 -3.96 -12.69 4.89
C ASP A 58 -4.37 -12.26 3.47
N GLY A 59 -3.40 -11.81 2.66
CA GLY A 59 -3.56 -11.34 1.29
C GLY A 59 -3.93 -9.86 1.18
N GLU A 60 -3.94 -9.12 2.29
CA GLU A 60 -4.37 -7.73 2.39
C GLU A 60 -3.38 -6.90 3.21
N VAL A 61 -2.97 -5.73 2.70
CA VAL A 61 -2.05 -4.86 3.45
C VAL A 61 -2.86 -3.89 4.30
N ASN A 62 -2.93 -4.14 5.61
CA ASN A 62 -3.57 -3.21 6.53
C ASN A 62 -2.67 -1.99 6.84
N LEU A 63 -3.21 -0.98 7.53
CA LEU A 63 -2.46 0.24 7.85
C LEU A 63 -1.22 -0.03 8.70
N ASP A 64 -1.28 -0.98 9.64
CA ASP A 64 -0.14 -1.32 10.49
C ASP A 64 1.00 -1.96 9.68
N ASP A 65 0.68 -2.82 8.71
CA ASP A 65 1.65 -3.42 7.80
C ASP A 65 2.28 -2.39 6.86
N PHE A 66 1.46 -1.49 6.29
CA PHE A 66 1.92 -0.39 5.45
C PHE A 66 2.87 0.56 6.19
N LEU A 67 2.55 0.89 7.45
CA LEU A 67 3.40 1.74 8.29
C LEU A 67 4.74 1.07 8.64
N ARG A 68 4.76 -0.26 8.73
CA ARG A 68 5.97 -1.04 9.04
C ARG A 68 6.85 -1.29 7.82
N MET A 69 6.28 -1.37 6.62
CA MET A 69 7.03 -1.53 5.37
C MET A 69 8.00 -0.37 5.12
N LEU A 70 7.60 0.84 5.51
CA LEU A 70 8.33 2.08 5.26
C LEU A 70 9.17 2.55 6.48
N GLN A 71 9.30 1.72 7.52
CA GLN A 71 10.08 2.01 8.74
C GLN A 71 11.42 1.29 8.75
#